data_AF-A0A1U9VIA1-F1
#
_entry.id   AF-A0A1U9VIA1-F1
#
_cell.length_a   1.000
_cell.length_b   1.000
_cell.length_c   1.000
_cell.angle_alpha   90.00
_cell.angle_beta   90.00
_cell.angle_gamma   90.00
#
_symmetry.space_group_name_H-M   'P 1'
#
loop_
_entity.id
_entity.type
_entity.pdbx_description
1 polymer ?
#
loop_
_entity_poly.entity_id
_entity_poly.type
_entity_poly.pdbx_seq_one_letter_code
_entity_poly.pdbx_strand_id
1 'polypeptide(L)'
;MGRTAPDNIFFNVESIDGRLPALDDGPSWPALLTRYRPDNLENNFLYLRKANPEIEPILPRTEEAGTFSLGEQVAIPDDGNAVFVEAGIEKNLAGKVLNTLYKVDPLVIALNLANGETRQFRLPSEMAQSGFIVSPLLENTLDFALLYANTEYLRGNKVKSFSIHATGGDWLWKKKFTVRFGKVVVPFHPGTLASLHLAKPANVPAGTDIRIAERCEGSIDGINGSSPAPAQFGARGLLRVNGWLAIQTEKERLLKKALLVLASAEGKLTFIETLRVVRPDVGAHFGSALLQLAGYTAIADVSQVAGDRTLGLAFEQDGRIEICPQFRVAGQFSGQE
;
A
#
# COMPACT_ATOMS: atom_id res chain seq x y z
N MET A 1 20.45 -10.18 12.34
CA MET A 1 21.21 -11.17 11.54
C MET A 1 22.70 -10.84 11.56
N GLY A 2 23.58 -11.83 11.75
CA GLY A 2 25.04 -11.68 11.92
C GLY A 2 25.86 -12.11 10.69
N ARG A 3 27.13 -12.51 10.88
CA ARG A 3 28.06 -12.93 9.78
C ARG A 3 27.55 -14.11 8.94
N THR A 4 26.63 -14.90 9.46
CA THR A 4 25.99 -16.05 8.80
C THR A 4 24.64 -15.71 8.14
N ALA A 5 24.34 -14.43 7.93
CA ALA A 5 23.09 -14.02 7.26
C ALA A 5 23.01 -14.61 5.84
N PRO A 6 21.83 -15.11 5.41
CA PRO A 6 21.65 -15.73 4.10
C PRO A 6 21.91 -14.74 2.98
N ASP A 7 22.43 -15.22 1.85
CA ASP A 7 22.72 -14.36 0.70
C ASP A 7 21.46 -13.97 -0.08
N ASN A 8 20.42 -14.78 -0.02
CA ASN A 8 19.14 -14.56 -0.69
C ASN A 8 17.98 -14.89 0.26
N ILE A 9 16.91 -14.10 0.16
CA ILE A 9 15.66 -14.27 0.92
C ILE A 9 14.49 -14.17 -0.06
N PHE A 10 13.51 -15.05 0.11
CA PHE A 10 12.22 -14.99 -0.56
C PHE A 10 11.23 -14.46 0.47
N PHE A 11 10.69 -13.26 0.22
CA PHE A 11 9.85 -12.55 1.18
C PHE A 11 8.45 -12.33 0.61
N ASN A 12 7.42 -12.61 1.41
CA ASN A 12 6.02 -12.35 1.06
C ASN A 12 5.30 -11.85 2.31
N VAL A 13 4.55 -10.76 2.17
CA VAL A 13 3.67 -10.24 3.21
C VAL A 13 2.29 -10.84 3.01
N GLU A 14 1.97 -11.87 3.79
CA GLU A 14 0.70 -12.57 3.74
C GLU A 14 0.22 -12.84 5.17
N SER A 15 -0.59 -11.92 5.70
CA SER A 15 -1.14 -12.06 7.05
C SER A 15 -2.51 -12.75 7.02
N ILE A 16 -2.81 -13.45 8.11
CA ILE A 16 -4.06 -14.18 8.29
C ILE A 16 -4.85 -13.61 9.47
N ASP A 17 -6.14 -13.96 9.56
CA ASP A 17 -7.04 -13.61 10.65
C ASP A 17 -7.15 -12.08 10.91
N GLY A 18 -7.07 -11.27 9.86
CA GLY A 18 -7.18 -9.80 9.94
C GLY A 18 -6.10 -9.15 10.82
N ARG A 19 -4.96 -9.82 11.03
CA ARG A 19 -3.83 -9.29 11.79
C ARG A 19 -3.11 -8.20 11.00
N LEU A 20 -2.51 -7.25 11.72
CA LEU A 20 -1.66 -6.24 11.09
C LEU A 20 -0.46 -6.93 10.44
N PRO A 21 -0.25 -6.82 9.11
CA PRO A 21 0.75 -7.62 8.43
C PRO A 21 2.19 -7.39 8.92
N ALA A 22 2.51 -6.17 9.35
CA ALA A 22 3.82 -5.83 9.92
C ALA A 22 4.17 -6.56 11.23
N LEU A 23 3.21 -7.25 11.86
CA LEU A 23 3.47 -8.09 13.03
C LEU A 23 4.07 -9.45 12.65
N ASP A 24 3.89 -9.89 11.41
CA ASP A 24 4.41 -11.17 10.95
C ASP A 24 5.92 -11.07 10.72
N ASP A 25 6.66 -11.58 11.70
CA ASP A 25 8.11 -11.44 11.81
C ASP A 25 8.57 -9.97 11.86
N GLY A 26 7.77 -9.10 12.48
CA GLY A 26 8.03 -7.65 12.59
C GLY A 26 9.45 -7.26 13.03
N PRO A 27 10.07 -7.92 14.02
CA PRO A 27 11.44 -7.64 14.44
C PRO A 27 12.50 -7.88 13.36
N SER A 28 12.22 -8.70 12.34
CA SER A 28 13.17 -8.98 11.26
C SER A 28 13.18 -7.89 10.19
N TRP A 29 12.08 -7.15 10.02
CA TRP A 29 11.89 -6.19 8.92
C TRP A 29 12.98 -5.11 8.87
N PRO A 30 13.41 -4.48 9.98
CA PRO A 30 14.51 -3.52 9.92
C PRO A 30 15.83 -4.13 9.43
N ALA A 31 16.10 -5.39 9.77
CA ALA A 31 17.29 -6.09 9.28
C ALA A 31 17.19 -6.41 7.79
N LEU A 32 16.00 -6.77 7.29
CA LEU A 32 15.75 -6.96 5.86
C LEU A 32 15.96 -5.65 5.09
N LEU A 33 15.37 -4.56 5.59
CA LEU A 33 15.43 -3.24 4.94
C LEU A 33 16.83 -2.62 4.92
N THR A 34 17.69 -2.95 5.90
CA THR A 34 19.03 -2.37 6.01
C THR A 34 20.15 -3.26 5.47
N ARG A 35 19.95 -4.59 5.38
CA ARG A 35 21.00 -5.53 4.91
C ARG A 35 20.75 -6.14 3.54
N TYR A 36 19.56 -5.98 2.99
CA TYR A 36 19.20 -6.58 1.70
C TYR A 36 18.76 -5.49 0.74
N ARG A 37 18.76 -5.83 -0.55
CA ARG A 37 18.21 -5.02 -1.61
C ARG A 37 17.26 -5.85 -2.46
N PRO A 38 16.22 -5.23 -3.04
CA PRO A 38 15.30 -5.91 -3.94
C PRO A 38 15.98 -6.24 -5.26
N ASP A 39 15.91 -7.51 -5.66
CA ASP A 39 16.46 -8.03 -6.91
C ASP A 39 15.36 -8.27 -7.95
N ASN A 40 14.20 -8.76 -7.51
CA ASN A 40 13.03 -9.06 -8.35
C ASN A 40 11.75 -9.10 -7.48
N LEU A 41 10.59 -8.78 -8.05
CA LEU A 41 9.27 -9.06 -7.49
C LEU A 41 8.49 -9.90 -8.51
N GLU A 42 8.22 -11.16 -8.17
CA GLU A 42 7.53 -12.09 -9.06
C GLU A 42 6.61 -13.00 -8.26
N ASN A 43 5.40 -13.24 -8.78
CA ASN A 43 4.39 -14.09 -8.14
C ASN A 43 4.13 -13.71 -6.66
N ASN A 44 4.14 -12.41 -6.35
CA ASN A 44 3.97 -11.83 -5.01
C ASN A 44 5.14 -12.09 -4.03
N PHE A 45 6.24 -12.70 -4.48
CA PHE A 45 7.47 -12.85 -3.70
C PHE A 45 8.49 -11.78 -4.09
N LEU A 46 8.97 -11.05 -3.09
CA LEU A 46 10.11 -10.17 -3.20
C LEU A 46 11.40 -10.98 -2.98
N TYR A 47 12.24 -11.00 -4.00
CA TYR A 47 13.55 -11.62 -3.97
C TYR A 47 14.53 -10.59 -3.43
N LEU A 48 15.02 -10.84 -2.23
CA LEU A 48 15.95 -9.98 -1.52
C LEU A 48 17.34 -10.57 -1.60
N ARG A 49 18.29 -9.83 -2.15
CA ARG A 49 19.71 -10.20 -2.17
C ARG A 49 20.45 -9.41 -1.11
N LYS A 50 21.36 -10.07 -0.40
CA LYS A 50 22.24 -9.43 0.59
C LYS A 50 22.98 -8.26 -0.06
N ALA A 51 22.87 -7.09 0.55
CA ALA A 51 23.59 -5.88 0.17
C ALA A 51 25.03 -5.94 0.72
N ASN A 52 25.85 -4.92 0.46
CA ASN A 52 27.27 -4.91 0.82
C ASN A 52 27.47 -5.28 2.32
N PRO A 53 28.16 -6.39 2.64
CA PRO A 53 28.31 -6.89 4.01
C PRO A 53 29.08 -5.96 4.95
N GLU A 54 29.74 -4.94 4.41
CA GLU A 54 30.52 -3.95 5.17
C GLU A 54 29.65 -2.89 5.88
N ILE A 55 28.38 -2.75 5.49
CA ILE A 55 27.45 -1.82 6.14
C ILE A 55 26.73 -2.55 7.27
N GLU A 56 27.00 -2.13 8.52
CA GLU A 56 26.23 -2.63 9.66
C GLU A 56 24.79 -2.10 9.61
N PRO A 57 23.80 -2.94 9.95
CA PRO A 57 22.41 -2.57 9.96
C PRO A 57 22.20 -1.57 11.08
N ILE A 58 21.59 -0.44 10.74
CA ILE A 58 21.10 0.50 11.75
C ILE A 58 19.75 -0.05 12.19
N LEU A 59 19.77 -0.92 13.19
CA LEU A 59 18.54 -1.36 13.83
C LEU A 59 17.91 -0.17 14.57
N PRO A 60 16.57 -0.07 14.57
CA PRO A 60 15.88 1.01 15.25
C PRO A 60 16.22 0.98 16.74
N ARG A 61 16.91 2.01 17.22
CA ARG A 61 17.02 2.27 18.65
C ARG A 61 15.68 2.84 19.10
N THR A 62 14.94 2.06 19.88
CA THR A 62 13.65 2.52 20.39
C THR A 62 13.85 3.43 21.60
N GLU A 63 13.13 4.53 21.63
CA GLU A 63 13.10 5.49 22.72
C GLU A 63 11.71 5.51 23.35
N GLU A 64 11.65 5.64 24.67
CA GLU A 64 10.37 5.66 25.38
C GLU A 64 9.56 6.89 24.96
N ALA A 65 8.39 6.65 24.39
CA ALA A 65 7.45 7.69 24.00
C ALA A 65 6.53 8.07 25.17
N GLY A 66 6.19 7.08 26.01
CA GLY A 66 5.40 7.28 27.22
C GLY A 66 4.53 6.09 27.59
N THR A 67 3.63 6.33 28.54
CA THR A 67 2.61 5.39 28.99
C THR A 67 1.22 5.94 28.65
N PHE A 68 0.42 5.13 27.97
CA PHE A 68 -0.90 5.50 27.42
C PHE A 68 -1.98 4.58 27.97
N SER A 69 -3.22 5.04 27.94
CA SER A 69 -4.41 4.26 28.34
C SER A 69 -5.02 3.54 27.13
N LEU A 70 -5.67 2.39 27.35
CA LEU A 70 -6.43 1.74 26.27
C LEU A 70 -7.51 2.69 25.72
N GLY A 71 -7.62 2.76 24.39
CA GLY A 71 -8.47 3.71 23.66
C GLY A 71 -7.88 5.11 23.48
N GLU A 72 -6.78 5.43 24.15
CA GLU A 72 -6.07 6.71 23.95
C GLU A 72 -5.40 6.75 22.58
N GLN A 73 -5.45 7.91 21.93
CA GLN A 73 -4.77 8.15 20.66
C GLN A 73 -3.30 8.47 20.90
N VAL A 74 -2.41 7.67 20.32
CA VAL A 74 -0.97 7.83 20.36
C VAL A 74 -0.49 8.45 19.05
N ALA A 75 0.07 9.66 19.11
CA ALA A 75 0.64 10.32 17.94
C ALA A 75 1.93 9.62 17.48
N ILE A 76 2.11 9.47 16.17
CA ILE A 76 3.31 8.89 15.57
C ILE A 76 4.25 10.03 15.16
N PRO A 77 5.55 9.95 15.47
CA PRO A 77 6.55 10.91 14.99
C PRO A 77 6.60 10.93 13.45
N ASP A 78 6.56 12.11 12.83
CA ASP A 78 6.71 12.26 11.38
C ASP A 78 8.03 12.97 11.06
N ASP A 79 9.02 12.18 10.64
CA ASP A 79 10.31 12.68 10.16
C ASP A 79 10.65 12.16 8.75
N GLY A 80 9.65 11.64 8.04
CA GLY A 80 9.79 11.06 6.70
C GLY A 80 10.30 9.62 6.64
N ASN A 81 10.77 9.04 7.76
CA ASN A 81 11.22 7.65 7.81
C ASN A 81 10.09 6.70 8.19
N ALA A 82 10.31 5.41 7.96
CA ALA A 82 9.44 4.38 8.54
C ALA A 82 9.62 4.34 10.06
N VAL A 83 8.51 4.19 10.79
CA VAL A 83 8.47 4.20 12.25
C VAL A 83 8.26 2.78 12.77
N PHE A 84 9.23 2.30 13.52
CA PHE A 84 9.14 1.08 14.31
C PHE A 84 8.53 1.39 15.68
N VAL A 85 7.67 0.51 16.18
CA VAL A 85 7.04 0.65 17.49
C VAL A 85 7.16 -0.65 18.27
N GLU A 86 7.43 -0.53 19.56
CA GLU A 86 7.24 -1.59 20.56
C GLU A 86 6.13 -1.14 21.50
N ALA A 87 5.09 -1.95 21.66
CA ALA A 87 3.98 -1.66 22.54
C ALA A 87 3.86 -2.73 23.63
N GLY A 88 4.10 -2.35 24.88
CA GLY A 88 4.06 -3.24 26.04
C GLY A 88 2.65 -3.31 26.64
N ILE A 89 1.78 -4.15 26.09
CA ILE A 89 0.43 -4.39 26.63
C ILE A 89 0.39 -5.71 27.38
N GLU A 90 0.09 -5.66 28.67
CA GLU A 90 0.03 -6.85 29.53
C GLU A 90 -1.39 -7.20 29.96
N LYS A 91 -1.66 -8.51 30.04
CA LYS A 91 -2.83 -9.06 30.72
C LYS A 91 -2.73 -8.76 32.23
N ASN A 92 -3.86 -8.45 32.87
CA ASN A 92 -3.91 -8.35 34.33
C ASN A 92 -4.01 -9.74 34.98
N LEU A 93 -4.17 -9.83 36.30
CA LEU A 93 -4.21 -11.13 37.00
C LEU A 93 -5.36 -12.02 36.51
N ALA A 94 -6.56 -11.48 36.32
CA ALA A 94 -7.69 -12.22 35.78
C ALA A 94 -7.41 -12.70 34.35
N GLY A 95 -6.83 -11.83 33.52
CA GLY A 95 -6.37 -12.17 32.18
C GLY A 95 -5.32 -13.28 32.14
N LYS A 96 -4.39 -13.30 33.09
CA LYS A 96 -3.37 -14.35 33.20
C LYS A 96 -3.96 -15.71 33.57
N VAL A 97 -4.91 -15.73 34.51
CA VAL A 97 -5.60 -16.97 34.95
C VAL A 97 -6.54 -17.50 33.86
N LEU A 98 -7.27 -16.63 33.16
CA LEU A 98 -8.17 -17.09 32.11
C LEU A 98 -7.44 -17.53 30.85
N ASN A 99 -6.28 -16.95 30.53
CA ASN A 99 -5.48 -17.37 29.38
C ASN A 99 -4.97 -18.82 29.45
N THR A 100 -4.95 -19.45 30.64
CA THR A 100 -4.61 -20.88 30.76
C THR A 100 -5.80 -21.79 30.50
N LEU A 101 -7.03 -21.27 30.59
CA LEU A 101 -8.28 -22.02 30.44
C LEU A 101 -8.99 -21.72 29.11
N TYR A 102 -8.83 -20.51 28.55
CA TYR A 102 -9.50 -20.03 27.34
C TYR A 102 -8.69 -18.93 26.63
N LYS A 103 -8.87 -18.76 25.31
CA LYS A 103 -8.17 -17.73 24.51
C LYS A 103 -8.74 -16.34 24.85
N VAL A 104 -7.91 -15.46 25.42
CA VAL A 104 -8.27 -14.06 25.74
C VAL A 104 -8.65 -13.30 24.48
N ASP A 105 -9.66 -12.43 24.58
CA ASP A 105 -10.12 -11.61 23.46
C ASP A 105 -8.98 -10.78 22.86
N PRO A 106 -8.86 -10.75 21.53
CA PRO A 106 -7.76 -10.07 20.88
C PRO A 106 -7.88 -8.55 21.05
N LEU A 107 -6.73 -7.89 21.26
CA LEU A 107 -6.64 -6.45 21.08
C LEU A 107 -6.78 -6.12 19.59
N VAL A 108 -7.26 -4.92 19.32
CA VAL A 108 -7.33 -4.31 18.00
C VAL A 108 -6.55 -3.02 18.03
N ILE A 109 -5.75 -2.79 17.00
CA ILE A 109 -5.11 -1.52 16.72
C ILE A 109 -5.91 -0.79 15.64
N ALA A 110 -6.29 0.46 15.91
CA ALA A 110 -6.89 1.36 14.93
C ALA A 110 -5.84 2.39 14.49
N LEU A 111 -5.53 2.42 13.20
CA LEU A 111 -4.52 3.29 12.57
C LEU A 111 -5.23 4.41 11.82
N ASN A 112 -4.99 5.66 12.19
CA ASN A 112 -5.53 6.82 11.49
C ASN A 112 -4.50 7.30 10.45
N LEU A 113 -4.82 7.13 9.18
CA LEU A 113 -3.93 7.40 8.06
C LEU A 113 -3.92 8.89 7.68
N ALA A 114 -2.88 9.30 6.97
CA ALA A 114 -2.70 10.67 6.52
C ALA A 114 -3.78 11.11 5.53
N ASN A 115 -4.30 10.17 4.74
CA ASN A 115 -5.42 10.35 3.81
C ASN A 115 -6.80 10.45 4.50
N GLY A 116 -6.88 10.33 5.83
CA GLY A 116 -8.12 10.41 6.61
C GLY A 116 -8.82 9.07 6.85
N GLU A 117 -8.36 7.99 6.24
CA GLU A 117 -8.88 6.64 6.47
C GLU A 117 -8.48 6.11 7.85
N THR A 118 -9.33 5.27 8.44
CA THR A 118 -8.99 4.49 9.64
C THR A 118 -8.98 3.02 9.31
N ARG A 119 -7.86 2.34 9.58
CA ARG A 119 -7.71 0.89 9.36
C ARG A 119 -7.61 0.17 10.69
N GLN A 120 -8.32 -0.94 10.83
CA GLN A 120 -8.33 -1.72 12.06
C GLN A 120 -7.78 -3.12 11.82
N PHE A 121 -6.94 -3.57 12.75
CA PHE A 121 -6.27 -4.85 12.66
C PHE A 121 -6.22 -5.54 14.01
N ARG A 122 -6.24 -6.87 14.00
CA ARG A 122 -5.96 -7.67 15.18
C ARG A 122 -4.50 -7.46 15.63
N LEU A 123 -4.29 -7.26 16.93
CA LEU A 123 -3.01 -6.95 17.54
C LEU A 123 -2.69 -7.93 18.69
N PRO A 124 -2.08 -9.10 18.43
CA PRO A 124 -1.54 -9.94 19.51
C PRO A 124 -0.51 -9.17 20.36
N SER A 125 -0.73 -9.14 21.68
CA SER A 125 0.11 -8.38 22.62
C SER A 125 1.59 -8.78 22.58
N GLU A 126 1.87 -10.07 22.45
CA GLU A 126 3.21 -10.64 22.45
C GLU A 126 4.00 -10.22 21.19
N MET A 127 3.30 -10.09 20.05
CA MET A 127 3.89 -9.59 18.81
C MET A 127 4.09 -8.08 18.87
N ALA A 128 3.13 -7.35 19.42
CA ALA A 128 3.24 -5.90 19.60
C ALA A 128 4.41 -5.51 20.53
N GLN A 129 4.68 -6.33 21.55
CA GLN A 129 5.83 -6.15 22.44
C GLN A 129 7.17 -6.42 21.74
N SER A 130 7.20 -7.36 20.78
CA SER A 130 8.42 -7.68 20.01
C SER A 130 8.78 -6.58 19.02
N GLY A 131 7.77 -5.83 18.58
CA GLY A 131 7.89 -4.65 17.76
C GLY A 131 7.64 -4.87 16.26
N PHE A 132 7.21 -3.82 15.59
CA PHE A 132 6.78 -3.83 14.19
C PHE A 132 6.85 -2.43 13.56
N ILE A 133 6.81 -2.34 12.23
CA ILE A 133 6.66 -1.06 11.53
C ILE A 133 5.19 -0.62 11.59
N VAL A 134 4.91 0.51 12.23
CA VAL A 134 3.55 1.06 12.36
C VAL A 134 3.24 2.12 11.31
N SER A 135 4.27 2.78 10.74
CA SER A 135 4.10 3.79 9.70
C SER A 135 5.23 3.67 8.67
N PRO A 136 4.95 3.74 7.35
CA PRO A 136 3.62 3.70 6.75
C PRO A 136 2.91 2.35 6.97
N LEU A 137 1.60 2.29 6.77
CA LEU A 137 0.85 1.04 6.76
C LEU A 137 1.26 0.19 5.55
N LEU A 138 1.82 -0.99 5.82
CA LEU A 138 2.27 -1.96 4.83
C LEU A 138 1.34 -3.18 4.83
N GLU A 139 0.59 -3.36 3.75
CA GLU A 139 -0.43 -4.40 3.70
C GLU A 139 -0.05 -5.60 2.83
N ASN A 140 0.89 -5.42 1.91
CA ASN A 140 1.31 -6.42 0.94
C ASN A 140 2.81 -6.28 0.62
N THR A 141 3.32 -7.26 -0.13
CA THR A 141 4.74 -7.36 -0.49
C THR A 141 5.23 -6.15 -1.28
N LEU A 142 4.39 -5.56 -2.13
CA LEU A 142 4.76 -4.38 -2.91
C LEU A 142 4.90 -3.14 -2.03
N ASP A 143 3.98 -2.91 -1.08
CA ASP A 143 4.13 -1.79 -0.14
C ASP A 143 5.45 -1.92 0.65
N PHE A 144 5.80 -3.13 1.10
CA PHE A 144 7.11 -3.37 1.73
C PHE A 144 8.27 -3.08 0.77
N ALA A 145 8.18 -3.54 -0.48
CA ALA A 145 9.23 -3.32 -1.48
C ALA A 145 9.45 -1.83 -1.80
N LEU A 146 8.40 -1.01 -1.76
CA LEU A 146 8.47 0.43 -1.99
C LEU A 146 9.24 1.18 -0.90
N LEU A 147 9.46 0.59 0.29
CA LEU A 147 10.35 1.16 1.29
C LEU A 147 11.82 1.23 0.81
N TYR A 148 12.25 0.33 -0.08
CA TYR A 148 13.61 0.35 -0.65
C TYR A 148 13.80 1.41 -1.75
N ALA A 149 12.70 1.91 -2.33
CA ALA A 149 12.72 2.98 -3.32
C ALA A 149 12.66 4.34 -2.60
N ASN A 150 11.45 4.83 -2.36
CA ASN A 150 11.22 6.13 -1.74
C ASN A 150 9.93 6.10 -0.91
N THR A 151 10.02 6.46 0.37
CA THR A 151 8.90 6.44 1.31
C THR A 151 7.76 7.38 0.91
N GLU A 152 8.02 8.37 0.05
CA GLU A 152 6.99 9.24 -0.51
C GLU A 152 5.96 8.50 -1.38
N TYR A 153 6.31 7.33 -1.92
CA TYR A 153 5.37 6.44 -2.62
C TYR A 153 4.31 5.82 -1.72
N LEU A 154 4.54 5.89 -0.42
CA LEU A 154 3.67 5.40 0.63
C LEU A 154 3.06 6.56 1.43
N ARG A 155 3.08 7.80 0.91
CA ARG A 155 2.54 8.98 1.58
C ARG A 155 1.08 8.81 2.01
N GLY A 156 0.24 8.21 1.16
CA GLY A 156 -1.16 7.92 1.49
C GLY A 156 -1.32 6.92 2.64
N ASN A 157 -0.34 6.04 2.83
CA ASN A 157 -0.31 5.01 3.86
C ASN A 157 0.37 5.51 5.15
N LYS A 158 0.91 6.73 5.21
CA LYS A 158 1.50 7.27 6.44
C LYS A 158 0.45 7.26 7.55
N VAL A 159 0.81 6.72 8.72
CA VAL A 159 -0.05 6.71 9.89
C VAL A 159 0.25 7.93 10.75
N LYS A 160 -0.77 8.73 11.06
CA LYS A 160 -0.67 9.92 11.91
C LYS A 160 -0.75 9.56 13.40
N SER A 161 -1.61 8.62 13.74
CA SER A 161 -1.80 8.15 15.11
C SER A 161 -2.40 6.75 15.13
N PHE A 162 -2.25 6.07 16.25
CA PHE A 162 -2.95 4.81 16.50
C PHE A 162 -3.60 4.79 17.88
N SER A 163 -4.60 3.92 18.06
CA SER A 163 -5.13 3.57 19.38
C SER A 163 -5.25 2.05 19.49
N ILE A 164 -5.19 1.54 20.72
CA ILE A 164 -5.32 0.11 21.02
C ILE A 164 -6.52 -0.09 21.93
N HIS A 165 -7.42 -1.00 21.57
CA HIS A 165 -8.62 -1.32 22.35
C HIS A 165 -8.86 -2.84 22.41
N ALA A 166 -9.65 -3.27 23.39
CA ALA A 166 -10.04 -4.67 23.55
C ALA A 166 -11.45 -4.91 22.96
N THR A 167 -11.66 -6.05 22.31
CA THR A 167 -12.94 -6.39 21.64
C THR A 167 -13.99 -7.01 22.57
N GLY A 168 -13.61 -7.79 23.58
CA GLY A 168 -14.52 -8.40 24.56
C GLY A 168 -14.47 -7.78 25.97
N GLY A 169 -14.09 -6.49 26.03
CA GLY A 169 -13.93 -5.74 27.27
C GLY A 169 -12.48 -5.68 27.76
N ASP A 170 -12.10 -4.55 28.35
CA ASP A 170 -10.71 -4.28 28.76
C ASP A 170 -10.34 -4.87 30.14
N TRP A 171 -11.27 -5.57 30.79
CA TRP A 171 -11.14 -6.10 32.15
C TRP A 171 -10.13 -7.26 32.27
N LEU A 172 -9.68 -7.85 31.16
CA LEU A 172 -8.60 -8.85 31.13
C LEU A 172 -7.20 -8.22 30.96
N TRP A 173 -7.16 -6.91 30.68
CA TRP A 173 -5.95 -6.18 30.35
C TRP A 173 -5.60 -5.18 31.44
N LYS A 174 -4.32 -4.80 31.52
CA LYS A 174 -3.94 -3.59 32.26
C LYS A 174 -4.49 -2.38 31.51
N LYS A 175 -4.98 -1.38 32.24
CA LYS A 175 -5.57 -0.16 31.66
C LYS A 175 -4.55 0.72 30.93
N LYS A 176 -3.26 0.58 31.28
CA LYS A 176 -2.15 1.34 30.73
C LYS A 176 -1.15 0.42 30.02
N PHE A 177 -0.53 0.93 28.97
CA PHE A 177 0.53 0.28 28.21
C PHE A 177 1.65 1.26 27.89
N THR A 178 2.86 0.75 27.67
CA THR A 178 4.02 1.55 27.28
C THR A 178 4.20 1.53 25.77
N VAL A 179 4.73 2.63 25.23
CA VAL A 179 5.08 2.75 23.82
C VAL A 179 6.52 3.22 23.70
N ARG A 180 7.27 2.58 22.80
CA ARG A 180 8.60 3.03 22.39
C ARG A 180 8.63 3.16 20.87
N PHE A 181 9.22 4.24 20.36
CA PHE A 181 9.37 4.47 18.93
C PHE A 181 10.83 4.36 18.51
N GLY A 182 11.09 3.75 17.36
CA GLY A 182 12.38 3.72 16.70
C GLY A 182 12.25 4.11 15.24
N LYS A 183 13.34 4.59 14.66
CA LYS A 183 13.40 5.01 13.26
C LYS A 183 14.02 3.91 12.42
N VAL A 184 13.40 3.58 11.30
CA VAL A 184 13.95 2.67 10.30
C VAL A 184 14.43 3.49 9.12
N VAL A 185 15.75 3.66 9.02
CA VAL A 185 16.39 4.34 7.90
C VAL A 185 16.74 3.29 6.84
N VAL A 186 16.03 3.34 5.71
CA VAL A 186 16.25 2.42 4.60
C VAL A 186 17.28 3.03 3.65
N PRO A 187 18.41 2.36 3.35
CA PRO A 187 19.35 2.85 2.36
C PRO A 187 18.68 2.97 0.99
N PHE A 188 18.94 4.07 0.29
CA PHE A 188 18.43 4.23 -1.07
C PHE A 188 19.12 3.22 -2.01
N HIS A 189 18.30 2.46 -2.75
CA HIS A 189 18.78 1.53 -3.75
C HIS A 189 18.34 1.98 -5.16
N PRO A 190 19.24 2.58 -5.95
CA PRO A 190 18.93 2.98 -7.32
C PRO A 190 18.42 1.80 -8.15
N GLY A 191 17.39 2.04 -8.95
CA GLY A 191 16.81 1.01 -9.81
C GLY A 191 15.83 0.06 -9.11
N THR A 192 15.47 0.31 -7.84
CA THR A 192 14.46 -0.49 -7.13
C THR A 192 13.16 -0.60 -7.93
N LEU A 193 12.60 0.50 -8.44
CA LEU A 193 11.35 0.42 -9.22
C LEU A 193 11.46 -0.50 -10.45
N ALA A 194 12.63 -0.59 -11.06
CA ALA A 194 12.85 -1.46 -12.22
C ALA A 194 12.79 -2.95 -11.85
N SER A 195 13.18 -3.34 -10.62
CA SER A 195 13.08 -4.72 -10.15
C SER A 195 11.69 -5.12 -9.67
N LEU A 196 10.75 -4.17 -9.55
CA LEU A 196 9.38 -4.45 -9.11
C LEU A 196 8.42 -4.84 -10.25
N HIS A 197 8.89 -4.83 -11.50
CA HIS A 197 8.10 -5.19 -12.69
C HIS A 197 6.73 -4.49 -12.78
N LEU A 198 6.69 -3.22 -12.35
CA LEU A 198 5.47 -2.41 -12.37
C LEU A 198 5.00 -2.15 -13.80
N ALA A 199 3.72 -1.83 -13.95
CA ALA A 199 3.17 -1.39 -15.23
C ALA A 199 3.94 -0.17 -15.75
N LYS A 200 4.09 -0.03 -17.07
CA LYS A 200 4.79 1.10 -17.67
C LYS A 200 3.90 1.74 -18.74
N PRO A 201 3.92 3.08 -18.88
CA PRO A 201 3.30 3.74 -20.00
C PRO A 201 3.91 3.25 -21.32
N ALA A 202 3.09 2.67 -22.18
CA ALA A 202 3.52 2.12 -23.47
C ALA A 202 2.68 2.69 -24.62
N ASN A 203 3.28 2.78 -25.80
CA ASN A 203 2.51 2.97 -27.03
C ASN A 203 1.80 1.65 -27.36
N VAL A 204 0.63 1.74 -27.96
CA VAL A 204 -0.05 0.55 -28.50
C VAL A 204 0.57 0.15 -29.84
N PRO A 205 0.43 -1.12 -30.27
CA PRO A 205 0.91 -1.57 -31.57
C PRO A 205 0.38 -0.70 -32.72
N ALA A 206 1.20 -0.47 -33.75
CA ALA A 206 0.78 0.24 -34.94
C ALA A 206 -0.43 -0.44 -35.59
N GLY A 207 -1.45 0.36 -35.96
CA GLY A 207 -2.69 -0.15 -36.53
C GLY A 207 -3.76 -0.56 -35.50
N THR A 208 -3.52 -0.39 -34.19
CA THR A 208 -4.57 -0.54 -33.17
C THR A 208 -5.69 0.47 -33.42
N ASP A 209 -6.94 0.01 -33.51
CA ASP A 209 -8.12 0.87 -33.62
C ASP A 209 -8.37 1.57 -32.27
N ILE A 210 -8.11 2.87 -32.22
CA ILE A 210 -8.38 3.72 -31.06
C ILE A 210 -9.54 4.64 -31.39
N ARG A 211 -10.59 4.60 -30.56
CA ARG A 211 -11.78 5.46 -30.69
C ARG A 211 -12.05 6.23 -29.41
N ILE A 212 -12.88 7.26 -29.53
CA ILE A 212 -13.48 7.93 -28.38
C ILE A 212 -14.83 7.27 -28.14
N ALA A 213 -15.07 6.78 -26.93
CA ALA A 213 -16.38 6.27 -26.54
C ALA A 213 -17.38 7.44 -26.44
N GLU A 214 -18.66 7.21 -26.77
CA GLU A 214 -19.70 8.23 -26.59
C GLU A 214 -19.85 8.64 -25.12
N ARG A 215 -19.89 7.64 -24.23
CA ARG A 215 -19.94 7.83 -22.79
C ARG A 215 -19.44 6.58 -22.07
N CYS A 216 -18.82 6.77 -20.91
CA CYS A 216 -18.54 5.68 -19.99
C CYS A 216 -19.14 5.99 -18.62
N GLU A 217 -19.29 4.97 -17.79
CA GLU A 217 -19.63 5.14 -16.38
C GLU A 217 -18.45 4.67 -15.55
N GLY A 218 -17.99 5.47 -14.61
CA GLY A 218 -16.77 5.15 -13.88
C GLY A 218 -16.30 6.29 -13.02
N SER A 219 -15.22 6.03 -12.30
CA SER A 219 -14.58 6.99 -11.43
C SER A 219 -13.10 6.68 -11.31
N ILE A 220 -12.28 7.73 -11.31
CA ILE A 220 -10.93 7.68 -10.75
C ILE A 220 -11.08 8.04 -9.27
N ASP A 221 -11.11 7.04 -8.40
CA ASP A 221 -11.41 7.23 -6.98
C ASP A 221 -10.23 7.84 -6.22
N GLY A 222 -9.00 7.50 -6.62
CA GLY A 222 -7.80 7.99 -5.98
C GLY A 222 -6.58 8.02 -6.88
N ILE A 223 -5.69 8.97 -6.60
CA ILE A 223 -4.40 9.13 -7.27
C ILE A 223 -3.32 9.36 -6.21
N ASN A 224 -2.24 8.59 -6.26
CA ASN A 224 -1.09 8.68 -5.36
C ASN A 224 -1.46 8.72 -3.87
N GLY A 225 -2.49 7.95 -3.50
CA GLY A 225 -2.99 7.83 -2.12
C GLY A 225 -3.96 8.95 -1.68
N SER A 226 -4.23 9.95 -2.53
CA SER A 226 -5.28 10.94 -2.29
C SER A 226 -6.61 10.43 -2.80
N SER A 227 -7.61 10.36 -1.93
CA SER A 227 -9.01 10.03 -2.25
C SER A 227 -9.96 10.99 -1.52
N PRO A 228 -10.93 11.64 -2.18
CA PRO A 228 -11.20 11.56 -3.62
C PRO A 228 -10.02 12.06 -4.47
N ALA A 229 -9.94 11.59 -5.73
CA ALA A 229 -8.87 11.99 -6.64
C ALA A 229 -8.82 13.52 -6.79
N PRO A 230 -7.62 14.14 -6.69
CA PRO A 230 -7.49 15.58 -6.79
C PRO A 230 -7.71 16.05 -8.23
N ALA A 231 -8.09 17.32 -8.41
CA ALA A 231 -8.22 17.93 -9.74
C ALA A 231 -6.89 18.01 -10.51
N GLN A 232 -5.77 18.08 -9.77
CA GLN A 232 -4.41 18.07 -10.29
C GLN A 232 -3.51 17.24 -9.38
N PHE A 233 -2.49 16.59 -9.94
CA PHE A 233 -1.53 15.80 -9.16
C PHE A 233 -0.10 15.93 -9.69
N GLY A 234 0.87 15.67 -8.82
CA GLY A 234 2.27 15.45 -9.19
C GLY A 234 2.60 13.95 -9.13
N ALA A 235 3.42 13.48 -10.06
CA ALA A 235 3.98 12.13 -10.04
C ALA A 235 5.48 12.15 -10.37
N ARG A 236 6.27 11.47 -9.55
CA ARG A 236 7.72 11.32 -9.72
C ARG A 236 8.09 9.87 -9.56
N GLY A 237 8.58 9.22 -10.62
CA GLY A 237 8.94 7.79 -10.61
C GLY A 237 7.76 6.81 -10.50
N LEU A 238 6.77 7.04 -9.63
CA LEU A 238 5.61 6.15 -9.42
C LEU A 238 4.27 6.87 -9.62
N LEU A 239 3.32 6.18 -10.24
CA LEU A 239 1.92 6.57 -10.32
C LEU A 239 1.04 5.44 -9.76
N ARG A 240 0.21 5.74 -8.75
CA ARG A 240 -0.80 4.82 -8.20
C ARG A 240 -2.20 5.37 -8.50
N VAL A 241 -3.05 4.56 -9.12
CA VAL A 241 -4.43 4.96 -9.45
C VAL A 241 -5.36 3.79 -9.19
N ASN A 242 -6.51 4.07 -8.56
CA ASN A 242 -7.57 3.09 -8.37
C ASN A 242 -8.92 3.70 -8.75
N GLY A 243 -9.88 2.83 -9.07
CA GLY A 243 -11.20 3.27 -9.46
C GLY A 243 -12.06 2.12 -9.95
N TRP A 244 -13.08 2.46 -10.73
CA TRP A 244 -13.92 1.51 -11.43
C TRP A 244 -14.36 2.08 -12.77
N LEU A 245 -14.65 1.18 -13.71
CA LEU A 245 -15.11 1.54 -15.04
C LEU A 245 -16.12 0.50 -15.53
N ALA A 246 -17.22 0.97 -16.08
CA ALA A 246 -18.29 0.18 -16.69
C ALA A 246 -18.69 0.82 -18.02
N ILE A 247 -19.22 -0.03 -18.91
CA ILE A 247 -19.78 0.38 -20.20
C ILE A 247 -21.30 0.26 -20.13
N GLN A 248 -21.99 1.30 -20.57
CA GLN A 248 -23.45 1.28 -20.64
C GLN A 248 -23.85 0.60 -21.96
N THR A 249 -24.29 -0.65 -21.87
CA THR A 249 -24.82 -1.41 -23.02
C THR A 249 -26.19 -1.97 -22.68
N GLU A 250 -27.05 -2.22 -23.69
CA GLU A 250 -28.41 -2.77 -23.49
C GLU A 250 -28.45 -4.07 -22.68
N LYS A 251 -27.33 -4.80 -22.67
CA LYS A 251 -27.07 -5.95 -21.78
C LYS A 251 -25.87 -5.64 -20.91
N GLU A 252 -25.96 -5.97 -19.62
CA GLU A 252 -24.82 -5.89 -18.71
C GLU A 252 -23.63 -6.66 -19.30
N ARG A 253 -22.51 -5.97 -19.50
CA ARG A 253 -21.30 -6.55 -20.08
C ARG A 253 -20.08 -6.08 -19.32
N LEU A 254 -19.24 -7.03 -18.92
CA LEU A 254 -17.96 -6.73 -18.33
C LEU A 254 -16.98 -6.30 -19.43
N LEU A 255 -16.27 -5.20 -19.20
CA LEU A 255 -15.15 -4.82 -20.04
C LEU A 255 -14.04 -5.86 -19.95
N LYS A 256 -13.33 -6.11 -21.06
CA LYS A 256 -12.21 -7.06 -21.09
C LYS A 256 -11.07 -6.55 -20.20
N LYS A 257 -10.66 -5.29 -20.39
CA LYS A 257 -9.57 -4.68 -19.61
C LYS A 257 -9.74 -3.17 -19.51
N ALA A 258 -9.64 -2.62 -18.30
CA ALA A 258 -9.55 -1.18 -18.10
C ALA A 258 -8.10 -0.75 -18.29
N LEU A 259 -7.88 0.46 -18.80
CA LEU A 259 -6.58 1.05 -19.06
C LEU A 259 -6.58 2.47 -18.50
N LEU A 260 -5.43 2.92 -18.03
CA LEU A 260 -5.20 4.36 -17.92
C LEU A 260 -4.62 4.87 -19.24
N VAL A 261 -4.95 6.11 -19.58
CA VAL A 261 -4.33 6.81 -20.71
C VAL A 261 -3.64 8.07 -20.21
N LEU A 262 -2.42 8.31 -20.68
CA LEU A 262 -1.69 9.56 -20.51
C LEU A 262 -1.62 10.26 -21.86
N ALA A 263 -2.22 11.45 -21.95
CA ALA A 263 -2.17 12.30 -23.14
C ALA A 263 -1.20 13.46 -22.93
N SER A 264 -0.31 13.70 -23.89
CA SER A 264 0.53 14.91 -23.94
C SER A 264 -0.19 16.09 -24.58
N ALA A 265 0.35 17.30 -24.42
CA ALA A 265 -0.16 18.50 -25.09
C ALA A 265 -0.07 18.40 -26.63
N GLU A 266 0.91 17.65 -27.14
CA GLU A 266 1.11 17.36 -28.56
C GLU A 266 0.18 16.24 -29.08
N GLY A 267 -0.70 15.70 -28.24
CA GLY A 267 -1.64 14.65 -28.61
C GLY A 267 -1.06 13.23 -28.60
N LYS A 268 0.17 13.04 -28.10
CA LYS A 268 0.75 11.69 -27.95
C LYS A 268 0.04 10.95 -26.83
N LEU A 269 -0.42 9.74 -27.12
CA LEU A 269 -1.09 8.86 -26.17
C LEU A 269 -0.17 7.71 -25.75
N THR A 270 -0.08 7.47 -24.45
CA THR A 270 0.47 6.22 -23.90
C THR A 270 -0.55 5.60 -22.96
N PHE A 271 -0.51 4.27 -22.84
CA PHE A 271 -1.47 3.51 -22.06
C PHE A 271 -0.75 2.74 -20.96
N ILE A 272 -1.41 2.60 -19.82
CA ILE A 272 -0.93 1.85 -18.66
C ILE A 272 -1.94 0.75 -18.40
N GLU A 273 -1.44 -0.48 -18.31
CA GLU A 273 -2.26 -1.63 -17.96
C GLU A 273 -2.75 -1.55 -16.51
N THR A 274 -3.98 -1.98 -16.29
CA THR A 274 -4.56 -2.10 -14.94
C THR A 274 -4.78 -3.55 -14.56
N LEU A 275 -4.87 -3.80 -13.26
CA LEU A 275 -5.31 -5.04 -12.67
C LEU A 275 -6.75 -4.89 -12.20
N ARG A 276 -7.55 -5.93 -12.43
CA ARG A 276 -8.94 -5.99 -12.00
C ARG A 276 -9.03 -6.19 -10.49
N VAL A 277 -9.92 -5.45 -9.84
CA VAL A 277 -10.22 -5.62 -8.41
C VAL A 277 -11.72 -5.73 -8.19
N VAL A 278 -12.12 -6.44 -7.13
CA VAL A 278 -13.52 -6.61 -6.76
C VAL A 278 -14.01 -5.36 -6.03
N ARG A 279 -15.18 -4.85 -6.45
CA ARG A 279 -15.88 -3.67 -5.94
C ARG A 279 -17.35 -4.02 -5.69
N PRO A 280 -17.67 -4.68 -4.56
CA PRO A 280 -19.03 -5.09 -4.24
C PRO A 280 -20.00 -3.91 -4.15
N ASP A 281 -19.50 -2.74 -3.73
CA ASP A 281 -20.24 -1.48 -3.70
C ASP A 281 -20.71 -1.03 -5.09
N VAL A 282 -19.86 -1.18 -6.11
CA VAL A 282 -20.23 -0.90 -7.50
C VAL A 282 -21.27 -1.91 -7.99
N GLY A 283 -21.06 -3.20 -7.71
CA GLY A 283 -22.04 -4.24 -8.04
C GLY A 283 -23.42 -3.97 -7.40
N ALA A 284 -23.44 -3.56 -6.14
CA ALA A 284 -24.67 -3.20 -5.43
C ALA A 284 -25.34 -1.95 -6.01
N HIS A 285 -24.57 -0.92 -6.37
CA HIS A 285 -25.08 0.31 -7.00
C HIS A 285 -25.85 0.00 -8.29
N PHE A 286 -25.33 -0.90 -9.11
CA PHE A 286 -25.95 -1.30 -10.38
C PHE A 286 -26.92 -2.48 -10.25
N GLY A 287 -27.05 -3.10 -9.08
CA GLY A 287 -27.83 -4.33 -8.91
C GLY A 287 -27.26 -5.52 -9.70
N SER A 288 -25.96 -5.53 -10.00
CA SER A 288 -25.31 -6.50 -10.88
C SER A 288 -24.14 -7.21 -10.19
N ALA A 289 -24.26 -8.53 -10.04
CA ALA A 289 -23.16 -9.38 -9.57
C ALA A 289 -21.98 -9.42 -10.56
N LEU A 290 -22.19 -9.06 -11.83
CA LEU A 290 -21.11 -8.98 -12.81
C LEU A 290 -20.29 -7.70 -12.61
N LEU A 291 -20.96 -6.57 -12.37
CA LEU A 291 -20.31 -5.26 -12.24
C LEU A 291 -19.53 -5.07 -10.94
N GLN A 292 -19.62 -6.00 -9.98
CA GLN A 292 -18.64 -6.04 -8.89
C GLN A 292 -17.20 -6.25 -9.40
N LEU A 293 -17.02 -6.74 -10.62
CA LEU A 293 -15.70 -6.93 -11.24
C LEU A 293 -15.25 -5.72 -12.09
N ALA A 294 -15.97 -4.59 -12.02
CA ALA A 294 -15.67 -3.36 -12.76
C ALA A 294 -14.51 -2.53 -12.15
N GLY A 295 -14.02 -2.91 -10.97
CA GLY A 295 -12.92 -2.23 -10.31
C GLY A 295 -11.58 -2.42 -11.01
N TYR A 296 -10.73 -1.39 -10.96
CA TYR A 296 -9.35 -1.46 -11.42
C TYR A 296 -8.38 -0.81 -10.42
N THR A 297 -7.12 -1.26 -10.48
CA THR A 297 -5.98 -0.62 -9.83
C THR A 297 -4.78 -0.64 -10.78
N ALA A 298 -3.93 0.37 -10.70
CA ALA A 298 -2.69 0.46 -11.44
C ALA A 298 -1.60 1.06 -10.57
N ILE A 299 -0.44 0.41 -10.59
CA ILE A 299 0.79 0.92 -9.99
C ILE A 299 1.83 0.87 -11.10
N ALA A 300 2.29 2.05 -11.51
CA ALA A 300 3.09 2.21 -12.70
C ALA A 300 4.40 2.94 -12.43
N ASP A 301 5.48 2.39 -12.99
CA ASP A 301 6.77 3.09 -13.12
C ASP A 301 6.62 4.13 -14.23
N VAL A 302 6.56 5.39 -13.81
CA VAL A 302 6.47 6.58 -14.66
C VAL A 302 7.78 7.38 -14.63
N SER A 303 8.89 6.76 -14.24
CA SER A 303 10.22 7.40 -14.20
C SER A 303 10.67 7.95 -15.55
N GLN A 304 10.15 7.39 -16.66
CA GLN A 304 10.42 7.84 -18.03
C GLN A 304 9.38 8.85 -18.57
N VAL A 305 8.41 9.27 -17.74
CA VAL A 305 7.41 10.27 -18.11
C VAL A 305 7.80 11.63 -17.53
N ALA A 306 7.83 12.65 -18.38
CA ALA A 306 8.11 14.01 -17.97
C ALA A 306 7.13 15.01 -18.63
N GLY A 307 6.97 16.16 -17.98
CA GLY A 307 6.13 17.26 -18.42
C GLY A 307 4.66 17.07 -18.06
N ASP A 308 3.84 17.99 -18.57
CA ASP A 308 2.41 17.97 -18.32
C ASP A 308 1.73 16.86 -19.14
N ARG A 309 0.85 16.12 -18.46
CA ARG A 309 0.04 15.06 -19.03
C ARG A 309 -1.39 15.16 -18.53
N THR A 310 -2.34 14.69 -19.33
CA THR A 310 -3.70 14.43 -18.85
C THR A 310 -3.84 12.94 -18.59
N LEU A 311 -4.16 12.58 -17.35
CA LEU A 311 -4.57 11.23 -16.97
C LEU A 311 -6.06 11.07 -17.27
N GLY A 312 -6.41 9.98 -17.95
CA GLY A 312 -7.79 9.59 -18.22
C GLY A 312 -7.98 8.08 -18.15
N LEU A 313 -9.18 7.64 -18.52
CA LEU A 313 -9.55 6.22 -18.60
C LEU A 313 -9.81 5.80 -20.04
N ALA A 314 -9.44 4.56 -20.32
CA ALA A 314 -9.78 3.87 -21.55
C ALA A 314 -10.12 2.41 -21.21
N PHE A 315 -10.67 1.68 -22.17
CA PHE A 315 -10.87 0.25 -22.03
C PHE A 315 -10.59 -0.46 -23.36
N GLU A 316 -10.13 -1.70 -23.26
CA GLU A 316 -10.07 -2.60 -24.40
C GLU A 316 -11.37 -3.41 -24.48
N GLN A 317 -11.97 -3.44 -25.66
CA GLN A 317 -13.14 -4.27 -25.95
C GLN A 317 -13.14 -4.65 -27.43
N ASP A 318 -13.49 -5.90 -27.75
CA ASP A 318 -13.65 -6.37 -29.13
C ASP A 318 -12.44 -6.08 -30.05
N GLY A 319 -11.22 -6.11 -29.49
CA GLY A 319 -9.97 -5.88 -30.23
C GLY A 319 -9.64 -4.42 -30.52
N ARG A 320 -10.37 -3.47 -29.95
CA ARG A 320 -10.11 -2.02 -30.05
C ARG A 320 -9.97 -1.38 -28.67
N ILE A 321 -9.40 -0.18 -28.65
CA ILE A 321 -9.30 0.65 -27.45
C ILE A 321 -10.26 1.83 -27.57
N GLU A 322 -11.09 2.04 -26.56
CA GLU A 322 -11.99 3.16 -26.49
C GLU A 322 -11.63 4.07 -25.30
N ILE A 323 -11.39 5.35 -25.58
CA ILE A 323 -11.04 6.37 -24.59
C ILE A 323 -12.33 7.02 -24.08
N CYS A 324 -12.44 7.12 -22.76
CA CYS A 324 -13.57 7.75 -22.09
C CYS A 324 -13.32 9.26 -21.95
N PRO A 325 -14.02 10.12 -22.72
CA PRO A 325 -13.68 11.54 -22.86
C PRO A 325 -13.85 12.39 -21.59
N GLN A 326 -14.67 11.93 -20.64
CA GLN A 326 -15.05 12.64 -19.42
C GLN A 326 -13.99 12.59 -18.31
N PHE A 327 -13.05 11.64 -18.36
CA PHE A 327 -12.03 11.50 -17.31
C PHE A 327 -10.76 12.21 -17.74
N ARG A 328 -10.51 13.39 -17.14
CA ARG A 328 -9.36 14.22 -17.45
C ARG A 328 -8.84 14.85 -16.16
N VAL A 329 -7.72 14.34 -15.67
CA VAL A 329 -7.03 14.88 -14.50
C VAL A 329 -5.66 15.39 -14.93
N ALA A 330 -5.35 16.65 -14.64
CA ALA A 330 -4.07 17.23 -15.01
C ALA A 330 -2.96 16.67 -14.09
N GLY A 331 -1.88 16.18 -14.70
CA GLY A 331 -0.75 15.59 -14.00
C GLY A 331 0.55 16.24 -14.42
N GLN A 332 1.36 16.65 -13.44
CA GLN A 332 2.73 17.11 -13.66
C GLN A 332 3.69 15.95 -13.37
N PHE A 333 4.42 15.51 -14.38
CA PHE A 333 5.36 14.40 -14.27
C PHE A 333 6.80 14.92 -14.29
N SER A 334 7.60 14.55 -13.30
CA SER A 334 8.98 15.05 -13.16
C SER A 334 10.05 14.02 -13.53
N GLY A 335 9.70 12.87 -14.10
CA GLY A 335 10.65 11.82 -14.48
C GLY A 335 11.25 11.06 -13.29
N GLN A 336 12.54 10.74 -13.36
CA GLN A 336 13.24 9.86 -12.41
C GLN A 336 13.29 10.41 -10.97
N GLU A 337 13.51 9.47 -10.04
CA GLU A 337 13.76 9.71 -8.60
C GLU A 337 14.98 10.56 -8.31
#